data_AF-A0A0R3R939-F1
#
_entry.id   AF-A0A0R3R939-F1
#
_cell.length_a   1.000
_cell.length_b   1.000
_cell.length_c   1.000
_cell.angle_alpha   90.00
_cell.angle_beta   90.00
_cell.angle_gamma   90.00
#
_symmetry.space_group_name_H-M   'P 1'
#
loop_
_entity.id
_entity.type
_entity.pdbx_description
1 polymer ?
#
loop_
_entity_poly.entity_id
_entity_poly.type
_entity_poly.pdbx_seq_one_letter_code
_entity_poly.pdbx_strand_id
1 'polypeptide(L)'
;MEGFYLTLLYMFVKFIYLLQAITQFVLLNSFLGTDYTFWGFEILRDLANGREWQESGHFPRVTMCDFDVRVLGNKHRHTVQCVLMINMFNEKVYLFLWWWILLVIVATIASLIYWYCMSFLETQQYSFIAQYLRVYGLLDGQAHNVLEHFINRCLRKDGIFILRIIAANAGDLITTDIVAALWKNYLDDEKKRAVLSPSPPPPPALTHPMASKLDEIDAADSFHEEFLH
;
A
#
# COMPACT_ATOMS: atom_id res chain seq x y z
N MET A 1 11.25 -16.34 18.91
CA MET A 1 9.93 -16.54 18.28
C MET A 1 9.70 -15.39 17.32
N GLU A 2 9.81 -15.76 16.05
CA GLU A 2 9.58 -15.12 14.75
C GLU A 2 9.20 -13.63 14.70
N GLY A 3 10.21 -12.77 14.45
CA GLY A 3 10.01 -11.35 14.11
C GLY A 3 9.71 -11.14 12.62
N PHE A 4 8.74 -11.90 12.08
CA PHE A 4 8.23 -11.77 10.71
C PHE A 4 6.68 -11.70 10.63
N TYR A 5 5.99 -11.78 11.77
CA TYR A 5 4.53 -11.92 11.80
C TYR A 5 3.82 -10.68 11.25
N LEU A 6 4.27 -9.48 11.64
CA LEU A 6 3.67 -8.23 11.18
C LEU A 6 3.86 -8.03 9.68
N THR A 7 5.05 -8.33 9.19
CA THR A 7 5.36 -8.27 7.76
C THR A 7 4.47 -9.23 6.97
N LEU A 8 4.32 -10.47 7.41
CA LEU A 8 3.44 -11.46 6.78
C LEU A 8 1.98 -11.03 6.79
N LEU A 9 1.48 -10.56 7.95
CA LEU A 9 0.11 -10.09 8.09
C LEU A 9 -0.19 -8.94 7.11
N TYR A 10 0.72 -7.97 7.00
CA TYR A 10 0.56 -6.85 6.08
C TYR A 10 0.53 -7.30 4.60
N MET A 11 1.42 -8.21 4.22
CA MET A 11 1.43 -8.79 2.86
C MET A 11 0.13 -9.53 2.57
N PHE A 12 -0.37 -10.28 3.54
CA PHE A 12 -1.63 -11.00 3.43
C PHE A 12 -2.82 -10.05 3.25
N VAL A 13 -2.88 -8.95 3.99
CA VAL A 13 -3.92 -7.92 3.82
C VAL A 13 -3.86 -7.30 2.42
N LYS A 14 -2.66 -6.96 1.92
CA LYS A 14 -2.52 -6.45 0.55
C LYS A 14 -2.94 -7.47 -0.52
N PHE A 15 -2.67 -8.75 -0.29
CA PHE A 15 -3.15 -9.82 -1.16
C PHE A 15 -4.68 -9.92 -1.16
N ILE A 16 -5.33 -9.78 0.01
CA ILE A 16 -6.79 -9.71 0.10
C ILE A 16 -7.33 -8.53 -0.71
N TYR A 17 -6.71 -7.35 -0.63
CA TYR A 17 -7.15 -6.20 -1.45
C TYR A 17 -7.04 -6.46 -2.95
N LEU A 18 -5.99 -7.15 -3.39
CA LEU A 18 -5.87 -7.56 -4.78
C LEU A 18 -6.99 -8.54 -5.17
N LEU A 19 -7.27 -9.53 -4.34
CA LEU A 19 -8.36 -10.49 -4.58
C LEU A 19 -9.73 -9.82 -4.62
N GLN A 20 -9.97 -8.83 -3.75
CA GLN A 20 -11.19 -8.02 -3.75
C GLN A 20 -11.34 -7.26 -5.07
N ALA A 21 -10.28 -6.59 -5.54
CA ALA A 21 -10.31 -5.87 -6.80
C ALA A 21 -10.55 -6.80 -8.01
N ILE A 22 -9.90 -7.98 -8.03
CA ILE A 22 -10.13 -9.01 -9.07
C ILE A 22 -11.57 -9.53 -9.01
N THR A 23 -12.10 -9.79 -7.82
CA THR A 23 -13.48 -10.26 -7.65
C THR A 23 -14.47 -9.22 -8.16
N GLN A 24 -14.27 -7.93 -7.83
CA GLN A 24 -15.08 -6.84 -8.36
C GLN A 24 -15.01 -6.76 -9.89
N PHE A 25 -13.84 -6.96 -10.47
CA PHE A 25 -13.66 -6.99 -11.92
C PHE A 25 -14.40 -8.16 -12.59
N VAL A 26 -14.34 -9.36 -11.99
CA VAL A 26 -15.05 -10.55 -12.49
C VAL A 26 -16.56 -10.38 -12.36
N LEU A 27 -17.05 -9.85 -11.23
CA LEU A 27 -18.47 -9.56 -11.03
C LEU A 27 -18.99 -8.53 -12.03
N LEU A 28 -18.21 -7.48 -12.32
CA LEU A 28 -18.53 -6.50 -13.35
C LEU A 28 -18.67 -7.19 -14.73
N ASN A 29 -17.68 -8.00 -15.13
CA ASN A 29 -17.71 -8.72 -16.40
C ASN A 29 -18.89 -9.71 -16.48
N SER A 30 -19.20 -10.40 -15.38
CA SER A 30 -20.34 -11.32 -15.30
C SER A 30 -21.69 -10.60 -15.36
N PHE A 31 -21.81 -9.42 -14.74
CA PHE A 31 -23.05 -8.63 -14.77
C PHE A 31 -23.32 -8.09 -16.18
N LEU A 32 -22.27 -7.74 -16.91
CA LEU A 32 -22.37 -7.29 -18.29
C LEU A 32 -22.75 -8.42 -19.25
N GLY A 33 -22.50 -9.69 -18.88
CA GLY A 33 -22.80 -10.84 -19.74
C GLY A 33 -21.85 -10.97 -20.92
N THR A 34 -20.62 -10.46 -20.78
CA THR A 34 -19.60 -10.45 -21.84
C THR A 34 -18.74 -11.70 -21.80
N ASP A 35 -18.62 -12.39 -22.94
CA ASP A 35 -17.81 -13.62 -23.06
C ASP A 35 -16.30 -13.37 -22.92
N TYR A 36 -15.85 -12.11 -23.02
CA TYR A 36 -14.44 -11.73 -23.03
C TYR A 36 -14.13 -10.65 -21.97
N THR A 37 -13.11 -10.88 -21.14
CA THR A 37 -12.66 -9.95 -20.08
C THR A 37 -12.11 -8.62 -20.59
N PHE A 38 -11.71 -8.57 -21.87
CA PHE A 38 -11.15 -7.39 -22.53
C PHE A 38 -12.19 -6.56 -23.29
N TRP A 39 -13.50 -6.85 -23.11
CA TRP A 39 -14.60 -6.12 -23.73
C TRP A 39 -14.50 -4.60 -23.58
N GLY A 40 -13.99 -4.10 -22.45
CA GLY A 40 -13.81 -2.66 -22.22
C GLY A 40 -12.84 -1.97 -23.18
N PHE A 41 -11.78 -2.64 -23.62
CA PHE A 41 -10.86 -2.12 -24.64
C PHE A 41 -11.49 -2.09 -26.04
N GLU A 42 -12.29 -3.11 -26.35
CA GLU A 42 -12.95 -3.25 -27.65
C GLU A 42 -14.04 -2.20 -27.84
N ILE A 43 -14.89 -1.98 -26.82
CA ILE A 43 -15.91 -0.92 -26.85
C ILE A 43 -15.27 0.47 -26.95
N LEU A 44 -14.13 0.70 -26.27
CA LEU A 44 -13.43 1.98 -26.39
C LEU A 44 -12.95 2.21 -27.82
N ARG A 45 -12.39 1.17 -28.46
CA ARG A 45 -11.95 1.21 -29.86
C ARG A 45 -13.13 1.46 -30.81
N ASP A 46 -14.25 0.79 -30.59
CA ASP A 46 -15.45 0.93 -31.43
C ASP A 46 -16.08 2.32 -31.28
N LEU A 47 -16.13 2.85 -30.06
CA LEU A 47 -16.59 4.22 -29.78
C LEU A 47 -15.66 5.27 -30.39
N ALA A 48 -14.33 5.08 -30.31
CA ALA A 48 -13.34 5.96 -30.94
C ALA A 48 -13.44 5.95 -32.48
N ASN A 49 -13.83 4.81 -33.06
CA ASN A 49 -14.05 4.64 -34.49
C ASN A 49 -15.48 5.02 -34.93
N GLY A 50 -16.34 5.49 -34.02
CA GLY A 50 -17.70 5.93 -34.32
C GLY A 50 -18.68 4.79 -34.66
N ARG A 51 -18.37 3.54 -34.29
CA ARG A 51 -19.30 2.41 -34.46
C ARG A 51 -20.36 2.45 -33.36
N GLU A 52 -21.63 2.45 -33.76
CA GLU A 52 -22.75 2.54 -32.83
C GLU A 52 -23.20 1.18 -32.30
N TRP A 53 -23.95 1.22 -31.19
CA TRP A 53 -24.59 0.09 -30.50
C TRP A 53 -25.45 -0.82 -31.39
N GLN A 54 -25.87 -0.34 -32.58
CA GLN A 54 -26.66 -1.13 -33.53
C GLN A 54 -25.88 -2.30 -34.13
N GLU A 55 -24.55 -2.20 -34.23
CA GLU A 55 -23.71 -3.28 -34.75
C GLU A 55 -23.20 -4.24 -33.65
N SER A 56 -23.01 -3.75 -32.42
CA SER A 56 -22.49 -4.56 -31.32
C SER A 56 -23.56 -5.34 -30.55
N GLY A 57 -24.84 -4.91 -30.63
CA GLY A 57 -25.96 -5.55 -29.95
C GLY A 57 -25.95 -5.42 -28.41
N HIS A 58 -24.92 -4.77 -27.85
CA HIS A 58 -24.77 -4.54 -26.43
C HIS A 58 -25.46 -3.23 -26.02
N PHE A 59 -26.21 -3.27 -24.92
CA PHE A 59 -26.92 -2.12 -24.36
C PHE A 59 -27.85 -1.38 -25.37
N PRO A 60 -28.98 -2.01 -25.81
CA PRO A 60 -29.92 -1.39 -26.74
C PRO A 60 -30.54 -0.10 -26.18
N ARG A 61 -30.48 0.98 -26.95
CA ARG A 61 -31.08 2.28 -26.57
C ARG A 61 -32.56 2.37 -26.97
N VAL A 62 -33.02 1.46 -27.81
CA VAL A 62 -34.41 1.35 -28.28
C VAL A 62 -34.83 -0.12 -28.23
N THR A 63 -36.03 -0.41 -27.74
CA THR A 63 -36.60 -1.76 -27.64
C THR A 63 -38.08 -1.75 -28.06
N MET A 64 -38.57 -2.87 -28.59
CA MET A 64 -39.99 -3.07 -28.91
C MET A 64 -40.67 -3.74 -27.73
N CYS A 65 -41.73 -3.12 -27.22
CA CYS A 65 -42.51 -3.66 -26.12
C CYS A 65 -43.91 -4.05 -26.60
N ASP A 66 -44.30 -5.28 -26.32
CA ASP A 66 -45.58 -5.83 -26.72
C ASP A 66 -46.54 -5.81 -25.53
N PHE A 67 -47.70 -5.19 -25.74
CA PHE A 67 -48.77 -5.16 -24.75
C PHE A 67 -50.04 -5.78 -25.33
N ASP A 68 -50.67 -6.63 -24.52
CA ASP A 68 -51.89 -7.31 -24.89
C ASP A 68 -53.10 -6.57 -24.27
N VAL A 69 -53.95 -6.00 -25.12
CA VAL A 69 -55.19 -5.33 -24.69
C VAL A 69 -56.37 -6.21 -25.04
N ARG A 70 -57.29 -6.42 -24.08
CA ARG A 70 -58.52 -7.18 -24.30
C ARG A 70 -59.66 -6.22 -24.61
N VAL A 71 -60.27 -6.38 -25.79
CA VAL A 71 -61.44 -5.61 -26.21
C VAL A 71 -62.52 -6.61 -26.66
N LEU A 72 -63.73 -6.51 -26.08
CA LEU A 72 -64.87 -7.40 -26.36
C LEU A 72 -64.57 -8.92 -26.23
N GLY A 73 -63.71 -9.30 -25.28
CA GLY A 73 -63.34 -10.71 -25.06
C GLY A 73 -62.28 -11.28 -26.01
N ASN A 74 -61.84 -10.51 -27.01
CA ASN A 74 -60.74 -10.89 -27.89
C ASN A 74 -59.43 -10.20 -27.48
N LYS A 75 -58.30 -10.88 -27.60
CA LYS A 75 -56.97 -10.41 -27.17
C LYS A 75 -56.22 -9.84 -28.37
N HIS A 76 -56.03 -8.52 -28.40
CA HIS A 76 -55.28 -7.84 -29.46
C HIS A 76 -53.90 -7.42 -28.94
N ARG A 77 -52.86 -7.77 -29.70
CA ARG A 77 -51.46 -7.48 -29.34
C ARG A 77 -51.00 -6.23 -30.09
N HIS A 78 -50.50 -5.25 -29.35
CA HIS A 78 -49.94 -4.00 -29.88
C HIS A 78 -48.46 -3.92 -29.55
N THR A 79 -47.65 -3.49 -30.51
CA THR A 79 -46.19 -3.34 -30.38
C THR A 79 -45.84 -1.86 -30.40
N VAL A 80 -45.13 -1.36 -29.38
CA VAL A 80 -44.69 0.04 -29.30
C VAL A 80 -43.18 0.15 -29.17
N GLN A 81 -42.61 1.24 -29.67
CA GLN A 81 -41.19 1.53 -29.54
C GLN A 81 -40.92 2.27 -28.22
N CYS A 82 -40.09 1.68 -27.36
CA CYS A 82 -39.64 2.28 -26.10
C CYS A 82 -38.19 2.73 -26.21
N VAL A 83 -37.88 3.93 -25.69
CA VAL A 83 -36.51 4.44 -25.59
C VAL A 83 -35.99 4.18 -24.18
N LEU A 84 -34.87 3.46 -24.07
CA LEU A 84 -34.26 3.08 -22.82
C LEU A 84 -33.09 4.03 -22.49
N MET A 85 -33.44 5.25 -22.06
CA MET A 85 -32.44 6.27 -21.71
C MET A 85 -31.49 5.81 -20.59
N ILE A 86 -31.98 4.97 -19.67
CA ILE A 86 -31.18 4.38 -18.60
C ILE A 86 -30.00 3.55 -19.13
N ASN A 87 -30.16 2.90 -20.28
CA ASN A 87 -29.16 2.01 -20.82
C ASN A 87 -27.97 2.76 -21.40
N MET A 88 -28.25 3.94 -21.97
CA MET A 88 -27.20 4.86 -22.44
C MET A 88 -26.35 5.37 -21.26
N PHE A 89 -26.95 5.58 -20.09
CA PHE A 89 -26.22 5.96 -18.88
C PHE A 89 -25.36 4.81 -18.35
N ASN A 90 -25.95 3.61 -18.27
CA ASN A 90 -25.25 2.39 -17.86
C ASN A 90 -24.03 2.10 -18.73
N GLU A 91 -24.16 2.24 -20.07
CA GLU A 91 -23.05 2.09 -21.01
C GLU A 91 -21.83 2.95 -20.59
N LYS A 92 -22.04 4.22 -20.25
CA LYS A 92 -20.93 5.13 -19.89
C LYS A 92 -20.36 4.87 -18.51
N VAL A 93 -21.22 4.59 -17.52
CA VAL A 93 -20.78 4.29 -16.15
C VAL A 93 -20.00 2.98 -16.10
N TYR A 94 -20.46 1.92 -16.78
CA TYR A 94 -19.75 0.64 -16.80
C TYR A 94 -18.40 0.72 -17.51
N LEU A 95 -18.30 1.50 -18.59
CA LEU A 95 -17.00 1.78 -19.21
C LEU A 95 -16.06 2.49 -18.24
N PHE A 96 -16.52 3.55 -17.56
CA PHE A 96 -15.72 4.26 -16.57
C PHE A 96 -15.26 3.33 -15.43
N LEU A 97 -16.18 2.55 -14.85
CA LEU A 97 -15.89 1.62 -13.77
C LEU A 97 -14.90 0.53 -14.19
N TRP A 98 -15.01 0.02 -15.41
CA TRP A 98 -14.10 -1.01 -15.93
C TRP A 98 -12.65 -0.50 -15.97
N TRP A 99 -12.43 0.70 -16.54
CA TRP A 99 -11.10 1.32 -16.58
C TRP A 99 -10.59 1.70 -15.19
N TRP A 100 -11.49 2.18 -14.33
CA TRP A 100 -11.16 2.51 -12.95
C TRP A 100 -10.68 1.29 -12.16
N ILE A 101 -11.42 0.19 -12.20
CA ILE A 101 -11.04 -1.06 -11.50
C ILE A 101 -9.75 -1.61 -12.09
N LEU A 102 -9.55 -1.56 -13.41
CA LEU A 102 -8.28 -1.95 -14.03
C LEU A 102 -7.10 -1.14 -13.47
N LEU A 103 -7.24 0.18 -13.37
CA LEU A 103 -6.22 1.05 -12.76
C LEU A 103 -5.97 0.67 -11.31
N VAL A 104 -7.02 0.46 -10.51
CA VAL A 104 -6.91 0.05 -9.11
C VAL A 104 -6.17 -1.28 -8.97
N ILE A 105 -6.44 -2.26 -9.85
CA ILE A 105 -5.73 -3.55 -9.87
C ILE A 105 -4.24 -3.32 -10.16
N VAL A 106 -3.91 -2.56 -11.22
CA VAL A 106 -2.51 -2.27 -11.59
C VAL A 106 -1.78 -1.55 -10.45
N ALA A 107 -2.38 -0.53 -9.85
CA ALA A 107 -1.81 0.19 -8.72
C ALA A 107 -1.61 -0.71 -7.49
N THR A 108 -2.56 -1.61 -7.21
CA THR A 108 -2.46 -2.56 -6.10
C THR A 108 -1.36 -3.59 -6.33
N ILE A 109 -1.22 -4.11 -7.54
CA ILE A 109 -0.12 -5.01 -7.93
C ILE A 109 1.22 -4.28 -7.80
N ALA A 110 1.35 -3.07 -8.33
CA ALA A 110 2.57 -2.27 -8.22
C ALA A 110 2.95 -2.02 -6.75
N SER A 111 1.96 -1.69 -5.91
CA SER A 111 2.16 -1.54 -4.46
C SER A 111 2.64 -2.86 -3.83
N LEU A 112 2.00 -3.99 -4.15
CA LEU A 112 2.36 -5.29 -3.60
C LEU A 112 3.80 -5.66 -4.00
N ILE A 113 4.18 -5.48 -5.27
CA ILE A 113 5.55 -5.73 -5.74
C ILE A 113 6.55 -4.82 -5.05
N TYR A 114 6.25 -3.51 -4.94
CA TYR A 114 7.11 -2.56 -4.26
C TYR A 114 7.39 -2.99 -2.81
N TRP A 115 6.34 -3.29 -2.03
CA TRP A 115 6.49 -3.73 -0.66
C TRP A 115 7.17 -5.09 -0.58
N TYR A 116 6.87 -6.03 -1.48
CA TYR A 116 7.52 -7.33 -1.54
C TYR A 116 9.03 -7.19 -1.75
N CYS A 117 9.46 -6.45 -2.77
CA CYS A 117 10.88 -6.16 -3.00
C CYS A 117 11.50 -5.48 -1.76
N MET A 118 10.81 -4.51 -1.17
CA MET A 118 11.35 -3.79 -0.02
C MET A 118 11.51 -4.65 1.25
N SER A 119 10.59 -5.60 1.47
CA SER A 119 10.61 -6.48 2.63
C SER A 119 11.58 -7.66 2.49
N PHE A 120 11.82 -8.13 1.26
CA PHE A 120 12.71 -9.29 1.01
C PHE A 120 14.16 -8.90 0.70
N LEU A 121 14.44 -7.68 0.20
CA LEU A 121 15.81 -7.22 0.02
C LEU A 121 16.40 -6.68 1.34
N GLU A 122 17.06 -7.57 2.08
CA GLU A 122 17.76 -7.24 3.34
C GLU A 122 18.77 -6.10 3.14
N THR A 123 19.48 -6.06 2.00
CA THR A 123 20.46 -5.00 1.69
C THR A 123 19.85 -3.59 1.73
N GLN A 124 18.59 -3.43 1.30
CA GLN A 124 17.88 -2.14 1.36
C GLN A 124 17.47 -1.77 2.79
N GLN A 125 17.23 -2.77 3.65
CA GLN A 125 16.90 -2.61 5.08
C GLN A 125 18.06 -2.00 5.86
N TYR A 126 19.27 -2.51 5.64
CA TYR A 126 20.48 -1.96 6.24
C TYR A 126 20.77 -0.54 5.75
N SER A 127 20.71 -0.29 4.43
CA SER A 127 21.02 1.03 3.87
C SER A 127 20.07 2.12 4.35
N PHE A 128 18.78 1.79 4.52
CA PHE A 128 17.79 2.74 5.01
C PHE A 128 18.13 3.23 6.42
N ILE A 129 18.33 2.30 7.37
CA ILE A 129 18.62 2.67 8.77
C ILE A 129 19.99 3.35 8.88
N ALA A 130 20.98 2.87 8.14
CA ALA A 130 22.29 3.49 8.09
C ALA A 130 22.21 4.95 7.63
N GLN A 131 21.31 5.28 6.70
CA GLN A 131 21.10 6.65 6.23
C GLN A 131 20.52 7.55 7.34
N TYR A 132 19.48 7.11 8.07
CA TYR A 132 18.92 7.91 9.18
C TYR A 132 19.92 8.13 10.31
N LEU A 133 20.68 7.09 10.69
CA LEU A 133 21.72 7.23 11.73
C LEU A 133 22.89 8.13 11.28
N ARG A 134 23.19 8.13 9.98
CA ARG A 134 24.24 9.00 9.42
C ARG A 134 23.83 10.47 9.47
N VAL A 135 22.55 10.78 9.30
CA VAL A 135 22.03 12.16 9.43
C VAL A 135 22.28 12.70 10.84
N TYR A 136 22.10 11.87 11.87
CA TYR A 136 22.41 12.22 13.25
C TYR A 136 23.93 12.25 13.56
N GLY A 137 24.79 11.88 12.60
CA GLY A 137 26.24 11.88 12.76
C GLY A 137 26.77 10.86 13.78
N LEU A 138 26.01 9.78 13.99
CA LEU A 138 26.26 8.74 15.00
C LEU A 138 27.05 7.53 14.45
N LEU A 139 27.40 7.54 13.16
CA LEU A 139 28.12 6.43 12.53
C LEU A 139 29.55 6.86 12.19
N ASP A 140 30.49 6.54 13.08
CA ASP A 140 31.92 6.55 12.76
C ASP A 140 32.33 5.19 12.19
N GLY A 141 33.42 5.11 11.42
CA GLY A 141 33.78 3.94 10.59
C GLY A 141 33.91 2.57 11.29
N GLN A 142 33.89 2.54 12.64
CA GLN A 142 33.93 1.33 13.49
C GLN A 142 32.55 0.86 13.97
N ALA A 143 31.47 1.62 13.73
CA ALA A 143 30.14 1.35 14.26
C ALA A 143 29.33 0.32 13.47
N HIS A 144 29.86 -0.22 12.35
CA HIS A 144 29.11 -1.13 11.48
C HIS A 144 28.67 -2.42 12.17
N ASN A 145 29.55 -3.01 13.00
CA ASN A 145 29.24 -4.22 13.77
C ASN A 145 28.17 -3.97 14.84
N VAL A 146 28.16 -2.77 15.42
CA VAL A 146 27.18 -2.36 16.45
C VAL A 146 25.82 -2.12 15.81
N LEU A 147 25.82 -1.49 14.62
CA LEU A 147 24.62 -1.27 13.82
C LEU A 147 23.97 -2.58 13.39
N GLU A 148 24.77 -3.54 12.94
CA GLU A 148 24.27 -4.88 12.59
C GLU A 148 23.65 -5.57 13.82
N HIS A 149 24.27 -5.42 14.99
CA HIS A 149 23.74 -5.98 16.24
C HIS A 149 22.43 -5.30 16.67
N PHE A 150 22.32 -3.98 16.55
CA PHE A 150 21.08 -3.24 16.78
C PHE A 150 19.96 -3.71 15.85
N ILE A 151 20.25 -3.82 14.55
CA ILE A 151 19.27 -4.25 13.55
C ILE A 151 18.80 -5.68 13.82
N ASN A 152 19.72 -6.61 14.09
CA ASN A 152 19.37 -8.02 14.28
C ASN A 152 18.75 -8.30 15.66
N ARG A 153 19.15 -7.57 16.70
CA ARG A 153 18.76 -7.87 18.09
C ARG A 153 17.61 -7.01 18.61
N CYS A 154 17.65 -5.71 18.36
CA CYS A 154 16.65 -4.76 18.83
C CYS A 154 15.49 -4.64 17.83
N LEU A 155 15.82 -4.27 16.59
CA LEU A 155 14.82 -3.87 15.61
C LEU A 155 14.14 -5.08 14.93
N ARG A 156 14.92 -6.09 14.54
CA ARG A 156 14.50 -7.25 13.73
C ARG A 156 13.81 -6.83 12.43
N LYS A 157 13.49 -7.81 11.57
CA LYS A 157 12.84 -7.55 10.26
C LYS A 157 11.51 -6.80 10.41
N ASP A 158 10.68 -7.17 11.39
CA ASP A 158 9.40 -6.50 11.65
C ASP A 158 9.56 -5.03 12.11
N GLY A 159 10.54 -4.70 12.95
CA GLY A 159 10.75 -3.31 13.39
C GLY A 159 11.24 -2.40 12.27
N ILE A 160 12.10 -2.92 11.38
CA ILE A 160 12.50 -2.20 10.16
C ILE A 160 11.26 -1.94 9.29
N PHE A 161 10.42 -2.95 9.11
CA PHE A 161 9.20 -2.84 8.32
C PHE A 161 8.24 -1.78 8.90
N ILE A 162 8.04 -1.76 10.23
CA ILE A 162 7.22 -0.76 10.91
C ILE A 162 7.80 0.65 10.71
N LEU A 163 9.10 0.82 10.90
CA LEU A 163 9.77 2.12 10.69
C LEU A 163 9.58 2.63 9.26
N ARG A 164 9.56 1.75 8.26
CA ARG A 164 9.26 2.13 6.87
C ARG A 164 7.83 2.56 6.68
N ILE A 165 6.88 1.88 7.32
CA ILE A 165 5.47 2.30 7.31
C ILE A 165 5.36 3.70 7.94
N ILE A 166 6.04 3.93 9.07
CA ILE A 166 6.04 5.25 9.72
C ILE A 166 6.64 6.30 8.78
N ALA A 167 7.78 6.03 8.13
CA ALA A 167 8.37 6.96 7.16
C ALA A 167 7.42 7.30 6.01
N ALA A 168 6.73 6.30 5.46
CA ALA A 168 5.80 6.49 4.35
C ALA A 168 4.52 7.25 4.72
N ASN A 169 4.09 7.22 6.00
CA ASN A 169 2.83 7.83 6.44
C ASN A 169 3.01 9.12 7.25
N ALA A 170 4.03 9.19 8.10
CA ALA A 170 4.33 10.31 9.00
C ALA A 170 5.50 11.17 8.51
N GLY A 171 6.27 10.69 7.52
CA GLY A 171 7.41 11.40 6.94
C GLY A 171 8.75 11.05 7.58
N ASP A 172 9.82 11.45 6.91
CA ASP A 172 11.19 11.10 7.27
C ASP A 172 11.68 11.76 8.57
N LEU A 173 11.23 12.98 8.86
CA LEU A 173 11.66 13.73 10.05
C LEU A 173 11.28 12.98 11.34
N ILE A 174 9.99 12.69 11.51
CA ILE A 174 9.45 11.96 12.67
C ILE A 174 10.10 10.58 12.79
N THR A 175 10.32 9.91 11.66
CA THR A 175 10.97 8.59 11.65
C THR A 175 12.41 8.68 12.15
N THR A 176 13.13 9.75 11.79
CA THR A 176 14.51 9.96 12.22
C THR A 176 14.59 10.08 13.74
N ASP A 177 13.68 10.84 14.37
CA ASP A 177 13.64 11.03 15.82
C ASP A 177 13.30 9.72 16.55
N ILE A 178 12.34 8.96 16.02
CA ILE A 178 12.02 7.62 16.56
C ILE A 178 13.24 6.70 16.48
N VAL A 179 13.96 6.69 15.35
CA VAL A 179 15.16 5.86 15.17
C VAL A 179 16.26 6.28 16.15
N ALA A 180 16.47 7.58 16.36
CA ALA A 180 17.46 8.10 17.31
C ALA A 180 17.13 7.69 18.75
N ALA A 181 15.87 7.82 19.17
CA ALA A 181 15.40 7.41 20.49
C ALA A 181 15.55 5.88 20.69
N LEU A 182 15.20 5.07 19.69
CA LEU A 182 15.39 3.61 19.73
C LEU A 182 16.87 3.23 19.86
N TRP A 183 17.74 3.94 19.14
CA TRP A 183 19.18 3.72 19.20
C TRP A 183 19.76 4.05 20.59
N LYS A 184 19.34 5.18 21.19
CA LYS A 184 19.72 5.56 22.56
C LYS A 184 19.33 4.50 23.58
N ASN A 185 18.06 4.07 23.56
CA ASN A 185 17.54 3.04 24.46
C ASN A 185 18.32 1.72 24.34
N TYR A 186 18.69 1.34 23.11
CA TYR A 186 19.52 0.16 22.88
C TYR A 186 20.91 0.26 23.54
N LEU A 187 21.56 1.42 23.42
CA LEU A 187 22.88 1.64 24.03
C LEU A 187 22.82 1.59 25.56
N ASP A 188 21.78 2.18 26.16
CA ASP A 188 21.57 2.14 27.61
C ASP A 188 21.34 0.70 28.11
N ASP A 189 20.60 -0.11 27.36
CA ASP A 189 20.37 -1.51 27.69
C ASP A 189 21.64 -2.37 27.53
N GLU A 190 22.45 -2.13 26.50
CA GLU A 190 23.77 -2.77 26.36
C GLU A 190 24.70 -2.39 27.53
N LYS A 191 24.72 -1.12 27.93
CA LYS A 191 25.51 -0.65 29.08
C LYS A 191 25.09 -1.33 30.39
N LYS A 192 23.78 -1.46 30.64
CA LYS A 192 23.24 -2.21 31.80
C LYS A 192 23.64 -3.68 31.77
N ARG A 193 23.60 -4.32 30.60
CA ARG A 193 24.03 -5.73 30.43
C ARG A 193 25.53 -5.91 30.69
N ALA A 194 26.37 -4.98 30.26
CA ALA A 194 27.81 -5.01 30.50
C ALA A 194 28.16 -4.95 31.99
N VAL A 195 27.39 -4.18 32.78
CA VAL A 195 27.57 -4.07 34.25
C VAL A 195 27.13 -5.35 34.98
N LEU A 196 26.19 -6.12 34.44
CA LEU A 196 25.62 -7.32 35.08
C LEU A 196 26.39 -8.63 34.75
N SER A 197 27.34 -8.62 33.80
CA SER A 197 28.11 -9.79 33.38
C SER A 197 29.41 -9.98 34.19
N PRO A 198 29.74 -11.17 34.74
CA PRO A 198 30.99 -11.42 35.48
C PRO A 198 32.27 -11.47 34.63
N SER A 199 32.14 -11.45 33.31
CA SER A 199 33.25 -11.35 32.36
C SER A 199 32.84 -10.41 31.21
N PRO A 200 33.61 -9.36 30.90
CA PRO A 200 33.18 -8.36 29.93
C PRO A 200 33.26 -8.94 28.51
N PRO A 201 32.16 -9.03 27.75
CA PRO A 201 32.29 -9.01 26.29
C PRO A 201 32.92 -7.66 25.89
N PRO A 202 33.76 -7.62 24.84
CA PRO A 202 34.40 -6.38 24.42
C PRO A 202 33.33 -5.30 24.19
N PRO A 203 33.48 -4.10 24.78
CA PRO A 203 32.52 -3.03 24.59
C PRO A 203 32.39 -2.74 23.10
N PRO A 204 31.17 -2.45 22.60
CA PRO A 204 31.02 -1.75 21.35
C PRO A 204 31.90 -0.51 21.43
N ALA A 205 32.89 -0.39 20.54
CA ALA A 205 33.83 0.73 20.54
C ALA A 205 33.12 2.02 20.11
N LEU A 206 32.30 2.56 21.03
CA LEU A 206 31.75 3.89 21.00
C LEU A 206 32.82 4.81 21.58
N THR A 207 33.57 5.46 20.69
CA THR A 207 34.47 6.54 21.09
C THR A 207 33.66 7.70 21.67
N HIS A 208 34.31 8.43 22.57
CA HIS A 208 33.83 9.57 23.35
C HIS A 208 33.05 10.71 22.62
N PRO A 209 33.08 10.90 21.28
CA PRO A 209 32.29 11.95 20.60
C PRO A 209 30.77 11.67 20.51
N MET A 210 30.33 10.43 20.71
CA MET A 210 28.93 10.04 20.50
C MET A 210 28.04 10.35 21.71
N ALA A 211 28.57 10.23 22.93
CA ALA A 211 27.86 10.60 24.15
C ALA A 211 27.55 12.11 24.19
N SER A 212 28.51 12.96 23.80
CA SER A 212 28.33 14.41 23.81
C SER A 212 27.28 14.89 22.80
N LYS A 213 27.15 14.23 21.65
CA LYS A 213 26.12 14.57 20.66
C LYS A 213 24.72 14.17 21.11
N LEU A 214 24.56 13.01 21.75
CA LEU A 214 23.27 12.60 22.32
C LEU A 214 22.81 13.53 23.45
N ASP A 215 23.73 14.04 24.27
CA ASP A 215 23.43 15.01 25.32
C ASP A 215 23.03 16.40 24.75
N GLU A 216 23.64 16.84 23.64
CA GLU A 216 23.21 18.05 22.92
C GLU A 216 21.79 17.94 22.32
N ILE A 217 21.38 16.73 21.91
CA ILE A 217 20.05 16.46 21.36
C ILE A 217 18.99 16.50 22.46
N ASP A 218 19.23 15.87 23.61
CA ASP A 218 18.33 15.96 24.78
C ASP A 218 18.14 17.42 25.21
N ALA A 219 19.21 18.22 25.18
CA ALA A 219 19.13 19.64 25.49
C ALA A 219 18.28 20.41 24.45
N ALA A 220 18.34 20.06 23.17
CA ALA A 220 17.54 20.68 22.11
C ALA A 220 16.06 20.27 22.15
N ASP A 221 15.76 19.00 22.45
CA ASP A 221 14.40 18.47 22.54
C ASP A 221 13.68 19.00 23.79
N SER A 222 14.40 19.11 24.92
CA SER A 222 13.89 19.79 26.13
C SER A 222 13.56 21.27 25.89
N PHE A 223 14.35 21.94 25.03
CA PHE A 223 14.10 23.32 24.63
C PHE A 223 12.88 23.45 23.71
N HIS A 224 12.57 22.41 22.93
CA HIS A 224 11.43 22.42 22.01
C HIS A 224 10.10 22.18 22.75
N GLU A 225 10.09 21.33 23.78
CA GLU A 225 8.94 21.14 24.68
C GLU A 225 8.63 22.38 25.52
N GLU A 226 9.64 23.16 25.95
CA GLU A 226 9.43 24.38 26.74
C GLU A 226 8.78 25.54 25.96
N PHE A 227 8.89 25.54 24.62
CA PHE A 227 8.34 26.59 23.75
C PHE A 227 6.94 26.29 23.20
N LEU A 228 6.39 25.09 23.45
CA LEU A 228 5.07 24.66 22.98
C LEU A 228 3.97 24.73 24.05
N HIS A 229 4.26 25.37 25.20
CA HIS A 229 3.35 25.50 26.33
C HIS A 229 2.95 26.95 26.65
#